data_AF-A0A240AHP5-F1
#
_entry.id   AF-A0A240AHP5-F1
#
_cell.length_a   1.000
_cell.length_b   1.000
_cell.length_c   1.000
_cell.angle_alpha   90.00
_cell.angle_beta   90.00
_cell.angle_gamma   90.00
#
_symmetry.space_group_name_H-M   'P 1'
#
loop_
_entity.id
_entity.type
_entity.pdbx_description
1 polymer ?
#
loop_
_entity_poly.entity_id
_entity_poly.type
_entity_poly.pdbx_seq_one_letter_code
_entity_poly.pdbx_strand_id
1 'polypeptide(L)' 'MILFTIFIFILSIFEIKKMLKNGLKKELTVFIFLTLLTLTLGYYYISNPYRRSISNIILTFFGIEY' A
#
# COMPACT_ATOMS: atom_id res chain seq x y z
N MET A 1 -11.90 4.97 5.61
CA MET A 1 -10.43 4.86 5.40
C MET A 1 -9.67 4.72 6.71
N ILE A 2 -9.88 5.59 7.70
CA ILE A 2 -9.27 5.45 9.04
C ILE A 2 -9.48 4.05 9.65
N LEU A 3 -10.71 3.53 9.62
CA LEU A 3 -11.02 2.15 10.04
C LEU A 3 -10.23 1.08 9.29
N PHE A 4 -10.12 1.19 7.96
CA PHE A 4 -9.33 0.26 7.13
C PHE A 4 -7.84 0.37 7.43
N THR A 5 -7.31 1.58 7.61
CA THR A 5 -5.91 1.80 7.98
C THR A 5 -5.60 1.20 9.34
N ILE A 6 -6.48 1.37 10.34
CA ILE A 6 -6.35 0.76 11.67
C ILE A 6 -6.36 -0.77 11.56
N PHE A 7 -7.28 -1.32 10.76
CA PHE A 7 -7.37 -2.76 10.54
C PHE A 7 -6.09 -3.33 9.89
N ILE A 8 -5.58 -2.68 8.83
CA ILE A 8 -4.32 -3.05 8.18
C ILE A 8 -3.15 -2.96 9.17
N PHE A 9 -3.13 -1.93 10.02
CA PHE A 9 -2.09 -1.77 11.04
C PHE A 9 -2.08 -2.93 12.03
N ILE A 10 -3.25 -3.29 12.56
CA ILE A 10 -3.39 -4.40 13.50
C ILE A 10 -2.92 -5.71 12.86
N LEU A 11 -3.42 -6.03 11.66
CA LEU A 11 -3.00 -7.22 10.92
C LEU A 11 -1.48 -7.25 10.68
N SER A 12 -0.92 -6.12 10.24
CA SER A 12 0.51 -6.00 9.96
C SER A 12 1.36 -6.28 11.21
N ILE A 13 0.94 -5.81 12.39
CA ILE A 13 1.64 -6.09 13.65
C ILE A 13 1.63 -7.59 13.97
N PHE A 14 0.48 -8.25 13.79
CA PHE A 14 0.37 -9.71 14.02
C PHE A 14 1.26 -10.51 13.06
N GLU A 15 1.26 -10.15 11.77
CA GLU A 15 2.10 -10.81 10.76
C GLU A 15 3.59 -10.59 11.00
N ILE A 16 4.01 -9.36 11.26
CA ILE A 16 5.41 -9.05 11.58
C ILE A 16 5.87 -9.86 12.79
N LYS A 17 5.06 -9.91 13.86
CA LYS A 17 5.38 -10.71 15.06
C LYS A 17 5.50 -12.20 14.74
N LYS A 18 4.64 -12.74 13.89
CA LYS A 18 4.69 -14.15 13.46
C LYS A 18 5.94 -14.44 12.63
N MET A 19 6.29 -13.56 11.68
CA MET A 19 7.44 -13.73 10.79
C MET A 19 8.76 -13.61 11.56
N LEU A 20 8.86 -12.68 12.52
CA LEU A 20 10.00 -12.56 13.42
C LEU A 20 10.21 -13.83 14.26
N LYS A 21 9.13 -14.38 14.82
CA LYS A 21 9.19 -15.64 15.59
C LYS A 21 9.66 -16.83 14.75
N ASN A 22 9.29 -16.86 13.47
CA ASN A 22 9.64 -17.94 12.55
C ASN A 22 10.98 -17.73 11.84
N GLY A 23 11.73 -16.66 12.13
CA GLY A 23 13.01 -16.37 11.49
C GLY A 23 12.92 -15.99 10.00
N LEU A 24 11.73 -15.62 9.50
CA LEU A 24 11.45 -15.33 8.09
C LEU A 24 11.89 -13.91 7.70
N LYS A 25 13.20 -13.67 7.72
CA LYS A 25 13.78 -12.32 7.53
C LYS A 25 13.58 -11.77 6.12
N LYS A 26 13.68 -12.61 5.08
CA LYS A 26 13.53 -12.17 3.68
C LYS A 26 12.09 -11.79 3.37
N GLU A 27 11.17 -12.64 3.80
CA GLU A 27 9.73 -12.44 3.64
C GLU A 27 9.28 -11.22 4.45
N LEU A 28 9.84 -11.00 5.64
CA LEU A 28 9.56 -9.81 6.44
C LEU A 28 9.95 -8.53 5.70
N THR A 29 11.12 -8.49 5.05
CA THR A 29 11.52 -7.34 4.24
C THR A 29 10.55 -7.07 3.09
N VAL A 30 10.15 -8.12 2.37
CA VAL A 30 9.17 -7.99 1.27
C VAL A 30 7.81 -7.51 1.82
N PHE A 31 7.37 -8.06 2.95
CA PHE A 31 6.12 -7.67 3.60
C PHE A 31 6.13 -6.20 4.01
N ILE A 32 7.17 -5.74 4.70
CA ILE A 32 7.30 -4.33 5.11
C ILE A 32 7.28 -3.41 3.90
N PHE A 33 8.03 -3.76 2.84
CA PHE A 33 8.07 -2.97 1.62
C PHE A 33 6.69 -2.84 0.97
N LEU A 34 5.97 -3.97 0.81
CA LEU A 34 4.63 -3.97 0.23
C LEU A 34 3.62 -3.21 1.10
N THR A 35 3.65 -3.39 2.41
CA THR A 35 2.76 -2.68 3.34
C THR A 35 2.98 -1.17 3.30
N LEU A 36 4.24 -0.71 3.27
CA LEU A 36 4.55 0.71 3.10
C LEU A 36 4.04 1.23 1.76
N LEU A 37 4.30 0.51 0.67
CA LEU A 37 3.83 0.88 -0.66
C LEU A 37 2.30 0.98 -0.73
N THR A 38 1.58 0.03 -0.15
CA THR A 38 0.11 0.06 -0.05
C THR A 38 -0.38 1.26 0.76
N LEU A 39 0.24 1.56 1.90
CA LEU A 39 -0.14 2.72 2.72
C LEU A 39 0.11 4.04 1.97
N THR A 40 1.25 4.15 1.29
CA THR A 40 1.57 5.34 0.47
C THR A 40 0.57 5.51 -0.67
N LEU A 41 0.26 4.45 -1.42
CA LEU A 41 -0.71 4.50 -2.52
C LEU A 41 -2.13 4.81 -2.02
N GLY A 42 -2.54 4.18 -0.91
CA GLY A 42 -3.82 4.45 -0.28
C GLY A 42 -3.93 5.90 0.15
N TYR A 43 -2.91 6.43 0.85
CA TYR A 43 -2.86 7.84 1.24
C TYR A 43 -2.87 8.77 0.03
N TYR A 44 -2.06 8.47 -1.01
CA TYR A 44 -2.01 9.24 -2.24
C TYR A 44 -3.39 9.35 -2.90
N TYR A 45 -4.11 8.23 -3.00
CA TYR A 45 -5.44 8.17 -3.60
C TYR A 45 -6.48 8.97 -2.81
N ILE A 46 -6.46 8.90 -1.48
CA ILE A 46 -7.44 9.58 -0.62
C ILE A 46 -7.14 11.08 -0.48
N SER A 47 -5.87 11.48 -0.52
CA SER A 47 -5.43 12.85 -0.21
C SER A 47 -6.03 13.92 -1.12
N ASN A 48 -6.37 13.54 -2.36
CA ASN A 48 -6.98 14.47 -3.31
C ASN A 48 -7.91 13.70 -4.27
N PRO A 49 -9.24 13.74 -4.06
CA PRO A 49 -10.20 13.03 -4.90
C PRO A 49 -10.30 13.57 -6.32
N TYR A 50 -9.80 14.79 -6.58
CA TYR A 50 -9.76 15.41 -7.90
C TYR A 50 -8.41 15.23 -8.60
N ARG A 51 -7.46 14.52 -7.97
CA ARG A 51 -6.18 14.21 -8.59
C ARG A 51 -6.40 13.25 -9.77
N ARG A 52 -5.66 13.47 -10.86
CA ARG A 52 -5.55 12.51 -11.96
C ARG A 52 -5.27 11.11 -11.40
N SER A 53 -6.13 10.15 -11.71
CA SER A 53 -5.95 8.78 -11.24
C SER A 53 -4.66 8.19 -11.82
N ILE A 54 -4.07 7.22 -11.12
CA ILE A 54 -2.89 6.50 -11.62
C ILE A 54 -3.18 5.90 -13.00
N SER A 55 -4.39 5.35 -13.19
CA SER A 55 -4.86 4.85 -14.48
C SER A 55 -4.87 5.94 -15.55
N ASN A 56 -5.37 7.15 -15.25
CA ASN A 56 -5.36 8.26 -16.20
C ASN A 56 -3.92 8.71 -16.54
N ILE A 57 -3.01 8.74 -15.56
CA ILE A 57 -1.58 9.04 -15.80
C ILE A 57 -0.96 8.00 -16.74
N ILE A 58 -1.19 6.70 -16.50
CA ILE A 58 -0.66 5.62 -17.34
C ILE A 58 -1.26 5.69 -18.75
N LEU A 59 -2.58 5.86 -18.86
CA LEU A 59 -3.26 5.95 -20.16
C LEU A 59 -2.77 7.16 -20.96
N THR A 60 -2.63 8.32 -20.32
CA THR A 60 -2.07 9.53 -20.94
C THR A 60 -0.63 9.29 -21.41
N PHE A 61 0.18 8.54 -20.65
CA PHE A 61 1.53 8.17 -21.08
C PHE A 61 1.53 7.32 -22.37
N PHE A 62 0.51 6.48 -22.56
CA PHE A 62 0.29 5.72 -23.80
C PHE A 62 -0.47 6.51 -24.88
N GLY A 63 -0.73 7.81 -24.69
CA GLY A 63 -1.45 8.67 -25.64
C GLY A 63 -2.97 8.46 -25.67
N ILE A 64 -3.52 7.77 -24.67
CA ILE A 64 -4.96 7.55 -24.52
C ILE A 64 -5.51 8.58 -23.52
N GLU A 65 -6.15 9.62 -24.02
CA GLU A 65 -6.74 10.69 -23.20
C GLU A 65 -8.25 10.48 -23.02
N TYR A 66 -8.70 10.45 -21.74
CA TYR A 66 -10.09 10.41 -21.30
C TYR A 66 -10.29 11.37 -20.12
#